data_AF-A0A6D2HEU9-F1
#
_entry.id   AF-A0A6D2HEU9-F1
#
_cell.length_a   1.000
_cell.length_b   1.000
_cell.length_c   1.000
_cell.angle_alpha   90.00
_cell.angle_beta   90.00
_cell.angle_gamma   90.00
#
_symmetry.space_group_name_H-M   'P 1'
#
loop_
_entity.id
_entity.type
_entity.pdbx_description
1 polymer ?
#
loop_
_entity_poly.entity_id
_entity_poly.type
_entity_poly.pdbx_seq_one_letter_code
_entity_poly.pdbx_strand_id
1 'polypeptide(L)'
;MKFLANPVVTFPFACKPFDSKPLRPIKVSVQTPPPDFDFRSNDLASDSRAAIAKTFPELLDLADNGTLILVQKQSFGPTPAWRKEFVEPEAIWLVGTSHISPESAADVDRVVRTVKPDNVAVELCRSRKVDFHVH
;
A
#
# COMPACT_ATOMS: atom_id res chain seq x y z
N MET A 1 -9.76 24.60 55.28
CA MET A 1 -9.48 23.17 55.01
C MET A 1 -8.30 23.11 54.06
N LYS A 2 -7.25 22.39 54.45
CA LYS A 2 -5.91 22.48 53.87
C LYS A 2 -5.83 21.57 52.64
N PHE A 3 -5.51 22.13 51.48
CA PHE A 3 -5.16 21.36 50.29
C PHE A 3 -3.81 20.68 50.54
N LEU A 4 -3.80 19.35 50.57
CA LEU A 4 -2.58 18.56 50.64
C LEU A 4 -2.00 18.48 49.22
N ALA A 5 -0.85 19.13 49.04
CA ALA A 5 -0.05 19.03 47.83
C ALA A 5 0.59 17.63 47.76
N ASN A 6 0.39 16.93 46.64
CA ASN A 6 1.08 15.67 46.36
C ASN A 6 2.57 15.93 46.11
N PRO A 7 3.48 15.10 46.64
CA PRO A 7 4.91 15.28 46.45
C PRO A 7 5.31 14.96 45.01
N VAL A 8 5.97 15.92 44.36
CA VAL A 8 6.69 15.73 43.11
C VAL A 8 7.83 14.74 43.38
N VAL A 9 7.72 13.53 42.83
CA VAL A 9 8.82 12.55 42.84
C VAL A 9 9.77 12.92 41.71
N THR A 10 10.85 13.60 42.06
CA THR A 10 11.97 13.89 41.15
C THR A 10 12.80 12.61 40.98
N PHE A 11 12.67 11.92 39.85
CA PHE A 11 13.56 10.82 39.49
C PHE A 11 14.86 11.36 38.88
N PRO A 12 16.05 10.93 39.32
CA PRO A 12 17.31 11.35 38.72
C PRO A 12 17.62 10.40 37.55
N PHE A 13 17.05 10.66 36.38
CA PHE A 13 17.54 10.04 35.15
C PHE A 13 18.48 11.02 34.45
N ALA A 14 19.77 10.89 34.73
CA ALA A 14 20.80 11.47 33.88
C ALA A 14 20.79 10.72 32.54
N CYS A 15 20.02 11.21 31.57
CA CYS A 15 20.12 10.77 30.19
C CYS A 15 21.49 11.19 29.66
N LYS A 16 22.38 10.22 29.47
CA LYS A 16 23.56 10.44 28.61
C LYS A 16 23.05 10.74 27.20
N PRO A 17 23.51 11.81 26.53
CA PRO A 17 23.15 12.05 25.14
C PRO A 17 23.60 10.85 24.31
N PHE A 18 22.67 10.24 23.58
CA PHE A 18 23.00 9.27 22.56
C PHE A 18 23.81 9.98 21.48
N ASP A 19 25.06 9.56 21.27
CA ASP A 19 25.85 9.95 20.10
C ASP A 19 25.18 9.37 18.85
N SER A 20 24.27 10.15 18.25
CA SER A 20 23.70 9.83 16.95
C SER A 20 24.79 10.06 15.89
N LYS A 21 25.60 9.03 15.62
CA LYS A 21 26.46 9.03 14.44
C LYS A 21 25.55 9.22 13.22
N PRO A 22 25.82 10.20 12.33
CA PRO A 22 24.99 10.40 11.16
C PRO A 22 25.03 9.12 10.30
N LEU A 23 23.86 8.52 10.09
CA LEU A 23 23.72 7.40 9.18
C LEU A 23 24.19 7.86 7.80
N ARG A 24 25.21 7.19 7.25
CA ARG A 24 25.68 7.48 5.89
C ARG A 24 24.49 7.27 4.94
N PRO A 25 24.23 8.20 4.01
CA PRO A 25 23.13 8.03 3.06
C PRO A 25 23.40 6.77 2.22
N ILE A 26 22.50 5.79 2.32
CA ILE A 26 22.51 4.62 1.44
C ILE A 26 22.15 5.13 0.05
N LYS A 27 23.14 5.18 -0.84
CA LYS A 27 22.97 5.62 -2.22
C LYS A 27 22.34 4.48 -3.02
N VAL A 28 21.02 4.31 -2.91
CA VAL A 28 20.26 3.37 -3.75
C VAL A 28 20.07 4.02 -5.12
N SER A 29 20.61 3.41 -6.17
CA SER A 29 20.33 3.80 -7.56
C SER A 29 19.09 3.05 -8.00
N VAL A 30 17.94 3.71 -7.99
CA VAL A 30 16.71 3.21 -8.60
C VAL A 30 16.75 3.61 -10.07
N GLN A 31 16.64 2.65 -10.99
CA GLN A 31 16.48 2.97 -12.41
C GLN A 31 15.15 3.70 -12.59
N THR A 32 15.20 4.86 -13.24
CA THR A 32 13.97 5.55 -13.61
C THR A 32 13.23 4.73 -14.66
N PRO A 33 11.88 4.77 -14.67
CA PRO A 33 11.12 4.17 -15.75
C PRO A 33 11.58 4.75 -17.11
N PRO A 34 11.46 3.98 -18.21
CA PRO A 34 11.74 4.46 -19.56
C PRO A 34 11.02 5.77 -19.88
N PRO A 35 11.59 6.66 -20.73
CA PRO A 35 11.00 7.98 -21.03
C PRO A 35 9.60 7.93 -21.66
N ASP A 36 9.28 6.81 -22.31
CA ASP A 36 8.03 6.49 -22.98
C ASP A 36 7.07 5.66 -22.11
N PHE A 37 7.46 5.32 -20.88
CA PHE A 37 6.62 4.57 -19.96
C PHE A 37 5.46 5.44 -19.46
N ASP A 38 4.27 5.18 -20.00
CA ASP A 38 3.03 5.73 -19.48
C ASP A 38 2.21 4.63 -18.78
N PHE A 39 2.16 4.72 -17.45
CA PHE A 39 1.35 3.83 -16.62
C PHE A 39 -0.15 4.08 -16.80
N ARG A 40 -0.54 5.26 -17.32
CA ARG A 40 -1.91 5.61 -17.67
C ARG A 40 -2.24 5.27 -19.12
N SER A 41 -1.32 4.61 -19.84
CA SER A 41 -1.58 4.19 -21.21
C SER A 41 -2.90 3.42 -21.26
N ASN A 42 -3.70 3.76 -22.26
CA ASN A 42 -5.08 3.26 -22.40
C ASN A 42 -5.13 1.72 -22.49
N ASP A 43 -4.01 1.10 -22.87
CA ASP A 43 -3.88 -0.35 -23.05
C ASP A 43 -4.03 -1.09 -21.71
N LEU A 44 -3.38 -0.63 -20.62
CA LEU A 44 -3.51 -1.29 -19.32
C LEU A 44 -4.95 -1.22 -18.78
N ALA A 45 -5.58 -0.05 -18.87
CA ALA A 45 -6.95 0.15 -18.41
C ALA A 45 -7.93 -0.66 -19.27
N SER A 46 -7.74 -0.68 -20.59
CA SER A 46 -8.54 -1.47 -21.53
C SER A 46 -8.42 -2.97 -21.28
N ASP A 47 -7.20 -3.48 -21.13
CA ASP A 47 -6.94 -4.90 -20.87
C ASP A 47 -7.49 -5.33 -19.51
N SER A 48 -7.28 -4.51 -18.48
CA SER A 48 -7.87 -4.69 -17.16
C SER A 48 -9.39 -4.80 -17.26
N ARG A 49 -10.04 -3.83 -17.91
CA ARG A 49 -11.48 -3.80 -18.08
C ARG A 49 -11.99 -5.04 -18.83
N ALA A 50 -11.32 -5.44 -19.90
CA ALA A 50 -11.69 -6.63 -20.68
C ALA A 50 -11.57 -7.92 -19.85
N ALA A 51 -10.52 -8.05 -19.05
CA ALA A 51 -10.33 -9.19 -18.16
C ALA A 51 -11.37 -9.23 -17.02
N ILE A 52 -11.71 -8.07 -16.46
CA ILE A 52 -12.76 -7.94 -15.43
C ILE A 52 -14.12 -8.29 -16.01
N ALA A 53 -14.49 -7.74 -17.17
CA ALA A 53 -15.76 -8.04 -17.85
C ALA A 53 -15.95 -9.55 -18.10
N LYS A 54 -14.85 -10.28 -18.34
CA LYS A 54 -14.88 -11.73 -18.55
C LYS A 54 -14.98 -12.54 -17.26
N THR A 55 -14.35 -12.09 -16.18
CA THR A 55 -14.15 -12.91 -14.97
C THR A 55 -15.10 -12.53 -13.85
N PHE A 56 -15.31 -11.23 -13.62
CA PHE A 56 -16.16 -10.66 -12.57
C PHE A 56 -16.92 -9.45 -13.12
N PRO A 57 -17.92 -9.67 -14.01
CA PRO A 57 -18.68 -8.60 -14.64
C PRO A 57 -19.40 -7.70 -13.63
N GLU A 58 -19.68 -8.17 -12.42
CA GLU A 58 -20.25 -7.40 -11.31
C GLU A 58 -19.30 -6.34 -10.72
N LEU A 59 -18.03 -6.34 -11.12
CA LEU A 59 -17.04 -5.32 -10.75
C LEU A 59 -16.72 -4.37 -11.92
N LEU A 60 -17.39 -4.52 -13.06
CA LEU A 60 -17.08 -3.78 -14.28
C LEU A 60 -17.28 -2.26 -14.12
N ASP A 61 -18.29 -1.85 -13.36
CA ASP A 61 -18.53 -0.43 -13.03
C ASP A 61 -17.33 0.21 -12.30
N LEU A 62 -16.62 -0.55 -11.46
CA LEU A 62 -15.41 -0.06 -10.78
C LEU A 62 -14.23 0.06 -11.74
N ALA A 63 -14.18 -0.77 -12.79
CA ALA A 63 -13.19 -0.62 -13.85
C ALA A 63 -13.54 0.59 -14.75
N ASP A 64 -14.82 0.75 -15.09
CA ASP A 64 -15.32 1.84 -15.94
C ASP A 64 -15.08 3.23 -15.30
N ASN A 65 -15.22 3.34 -13.98
CA ASN A 65 -14.98 4.59 -13.25
C ASN A 65 -13.49 4.78 -12.84
N GLY A 66 -12.61 3.82 -13.15
CA GLY A 66 -11.18 3.86 -12.84
C GLY A 66 -10.81 3.57 -11.38
N THR A 67 -11.74 3.09 -10.56
CA THR A 67 -11.50 2.72 -9.16
C THR A 67 -10.78 1.38 -9.04
N LEU A 68 -11.00 0.46 -9.98
CA LEU A 68 -10.42 -0.88 -9.97
C LEU A 68 -9.55 -1.14 -11.20
N ILE A 69 -8.33 -1.58 -10.95
CA ILE A 69 -7.38 -2.02 -11.98
C ILE A 69 -6.91 -3.44 -11.67
N LEU A 70 -6.95 -4.31 -12.68
CA LEU A 70 -6.38 -5.66 -12.65
C LEU A 70 -5.04 -5.67 -13.38
N VAL A 71 -3.99 -6.02 -12.66
CA VAL A 71 -2.66 -6.26 -13.22
C VAL A 71 -2.38 -7.75 -13.21
N GLN A 72 -2.06 -8.32 -14.37
CA GLN A 72 -1.73 -9.74 -14.49
C GLN A 72 -0.22 -9.93 -14.61
N LYS A 73 0.30 -11.01 -14.00
CA LYS A 73 1.73 -11.35 -14.01
C LYS A 73 2.35 -11.38 -15.40
N GLN A 74 1.60 -11.90 -16.38
CA GLN A 74 2.05 -12.00 -17.78
C GLN A 74 2.33 -10.64 -18.45
N SER A 75 1.85 -9.54 -17.87
CA SER A 75 2.00 -8.19 -18.44
C SER A 75 3.41 -7.59 -18.27
N PHE A 76 4.25 -8.08 -17.34
CA PHE A 76 5.52 -7.43 -16.98
C PHE A 76 6.78 -8.31 -17.14
N GLY A 77 6.65 -9.46 -17.80
CA GLY A 77 7.78 -10.34 -18.14
C GLY A 77 8.18 -11.32 -17.02
N PRO A 78 9.21 -12.15 -17.24
CA PRO A 78 9.57 -13.22 -16.32
C PRO A 78 10.24 -12.68 -15.05
N THR A 79 9.91 -13.27 -13.90
CA THR A 79 10.57 -12.98 -12.63
C THR A 79 12.08 -13.23 -12.74
N PRO A 80 12.95 -12.26 -12.37
CA PRO A 80 14.39 -12.42 -12.48
C PRO A 80 14.93 -13.61 -11.67
N ALA A 81 15.89 -14.35 -12.23
CA ALA A 81 16.45 -15.56 -11.64
C ALA A 81 17.14 -15.38 -10.27
N TRP A 82 17.44 -14.15 -9.86
CA TRP A 82 18.01 -13.81 -8.55
C TRP A 82 16.96 -13.64 -7.45
N ARG A 83 15.66 -13.67 -7.79
CA ARG A 83 14.55 -13.58 -6.84
C ARG A 83 13.69 -14.86 -6.79
N LYS A 84 14.32 -16.04 -6.84
CA LYS A 84 13.62 -17.35 -6.88
C LYS A 84 12.77 -17.66 -5.65
N GLU A 85 13.10 -17.10 -4.50
CA GLU A 85 12.34 -17.25 -3.25
C GLU A 85 11.06 -16.42 -3.22
N PHE A 86 10.96 -15.41 -4.08
CA PHE A 86 9.77 -14.57 -4.19
C PHE A 86 8.89 -15.07 -5.33
N VAL A 87 7.68 -15.50 -4.98
CA VAL A 87 6.66 -15.86 -5.96
C VAL A 87 5.76 -14.65 -6.19
N GLU A 88 5.85 -14.05 -7.39
CA GLU A 88 4.95 -12.99 -7.80
C GLU A 88 3.52 -13.53 -7.96
N PRO A 89 2.50 -12.84 -7.42
CA PRO A 89 1.11 -13.27 -7.57
C PRO A 89 0.70 -13.30 -9.05
N GLU A 90 -0.21 -14.20 -9.40
CA GLU A 90 -0.73 -14.30 -10.77
C GLU A 90 -1.53 -13.06 -11.19
N ALA A 91 -2.19 -12.43 -10.22
CA ALA A 91 -2.96 -11.21 -10.40
C ALA A 91 -2.83 -10.28 -9.19
N ILE A 92 -2.78 -8.97 -9.45
CA ILE A 92 -2.84 -7.91 -8.46
C ILE A 92 -4.08 -7.07 -8.77
N TRP A 93 -4.95 -6.93 -7.77
CA TRP A 93 -6.15 -6.12 -7.83
C TRP A 93 -5.90 -4.82 -7.08
N LEU A 94 -5.78 -3.70 -7.81
CA LEU A 94 -5.55 -2.39 -7.25
C LEU A 94 -6.87 -1.64 -7.11
N VAL A 95 -7.25 -1.31 -5.87
CA VAL A 95 -8.46 -0.55 -5.56
C VAL A 95 -8.07 0.85 -5.11
N GLY A 96 -8.46 1.87 -5.88
CA GLY A 96 -8.33 3.27 -5.49
C GLY A 96 -9.30 3.60 -4.36
N THR A 97 -8.80 4.19 -3.27
CA THR A 97 -9.65 4.54 -2.13
C THR A 97 -9.43 5.98 -1.67
N SER A 98 -10.46 6.58 -1.09
CA SER A 98 -10.38 7.87 -0.42
C SER A 98 -10.72 7.74 1.06
N HIS A 99 -9.88 8.33 1.91
CA HIS A 99 -9.97 8.22 3.38
C HIS A 99 -11.21 8.89 4.01
N ILE A 100 -11.94 9.69 3.24
CA ILE A 100 -13.19 10.37 3.63
C ILE A 100 -14.43 9.78 2.96
N SER A 101 -14.27 8.84 2.02
CA SER A 101 -15.39 8.30 1.27
C SER A 101 -15.89 6.99 1.90
N PRO A 102 -17.11 6.94 2.45
CA PRO A 102 -17.70 5.67 2.90
C PRO A 102 -17.93 4.71 1.73
N GLU A 103 -18.15 5.22 0.51
CA GLU A 103 -18.29 4.43 -0.72
C GLU A 103 -17.01 3.62 -0.99
N SER A 104 -15.83 4.21 -0.81
CA SER A 104 -14.56 3.49 -1.00
C SER A 104 -14.43 2.26 -0.07
N ALA A 105 -14.98 2.32 1.14
CA ALA A 105 -14.97 1.18 2.04
C ALA A 105 -15.94 0.08 1.58
N ALA A 106 -17.10 0.46 1.04
CA ALA A 106 -18.06 -0.46 0.46
C ALA A 106 -17.51 -1.14 -0.82
N ASP A 107 -16.82 -0.39 -1.68
CA ASP A 107 -16.18 -0.93 -2.88
C ASP A 107 -15.10 -1.95 -2.53
N VAL A 108 -14.27 -1.67 -1.51
CA VAL A 108 -13.27 -2.63 -1.03
C VAL A 108 -13.93 -3.90 -0.50
N ASP A 109 -14.97 -3.80 0.34
CA ASP A 109 -15.71 -4.96 0.84
C ASP A 109 -16.29 -5.79 -0.31
N ARG A 110 -16.85 -5.12 -1.32
CA ARG A 110 -17.39 -5.75 -2.53
C ARG A 110 -16.32 -6.52 -3.30
N VAL A 111 -15.18 -5.87 -3.59
CA VAL A 111 -14.06 -6.49 -4.32
C VAL A 111 -13.50 -7.69 -3.55
N VAL A 112 -13.24 -7.55 -2.24
CA VAL A 112 -12.66 -8.63 -1.43
C VAL A 112 -13.58 -9.84 -1.35
N ARG A 113 -14.89 -9.64 -1.18
CA ARG A 113 -15.86 -10.75 -1.12
C ARG A 113 -16.00 -11.49 -2.45
N THR A 114 -15.94 -10.76 -3.55
CA THR A 114 -16.04 -11.32 -4.90
C THR A 114 -14.76 -12.05 -5.30
N VAL A 115 -13.62 -11.37 -5.22
CA VAL A 115 -12.33 -11.88 -5.71
C VAL A 115 -11.73 -12.93 -4.77
N LYS A 116 -11.98 -12.82 -3.45
CA LYS A 116 -11.40 -13.68 -2.41
C LYS A 116 -9.86 -13.82 -2.55
N PRO A 117 -9.11 -12.71 -2.49
CA PRO A 117 -7.67 -12.73 -2.69
C PRO A 117 -6.96 -13.47 -1.55
N ASP A 118 -5.82 -14.10 -1.87
CA ASP A 118 -4.98 -14.78 -0.87
C ASP A 118 -4.36 -13.81 0.13
N ASN A 119 -4.06 -12.59 -0.32
CA ASN A 119 -3.42 -11.55 0.49
C ASN A 119 -4.07 -10.20 0.21
N VAL A 120 -4.19 -9.38 1.26
CA VAL A 120 -4.64 -7.98 1.16
C VAL A 120 -3.56 -7.09 1.76
N ALA A 121 -3.08 -6.14 0.96
CA ALA A 121 -2.15 -5.10 1.38
C ALA A 121 -2.83 -3.73 1.29
N VAL A 122 -2.56 -2.86 2.27
CA VAL A 122 -3.16 -1.53 2.34
C VAL A 122 -2.06 -0.49 2.39
N GLU A 123 -2.11 0.48 1.47
CA GLU A 123 -1.29 1.69 1.56
C GLU A 123 -2.02 2.72 2.41
N LEU A 124 -1.39 3.15 3.50
CA LEU A 124 -1.94 4.19 4.37
C LEU A 124 -1.32 5.53 4.01
N CYS A 125 -2.19 6.52 3.81
CA CYS A 125 -1.78 7.90 3.65
C CYS A 125 -0.92 8.37 4.84
N ARG A 126 0.04 9.26 4.58
CA ARG A 126 1.08 9.68 5.55
C ARG A 126 0.53 10.14 6.90
N SER A 127 -0.66 10.77 6.92
CA SER A 127 -1.33 11.22 8.15
C SER A 127 -1.81 10.09 9.06
N ARG A 128 -1.87 8.85 8.55
CA ARG A 128 -2.34 7.66 9.25
C ARG A 128 -1.24 6.63 9.50
N LYS A 129 0.04 7.01 9.33
CA LYS A 129 1.15 6.17 9.80
C LYS A 129 1.01 5.98 11.31
N VAL A 130 0.69 4.75 11.71
CA VAL A 130 0.66 4.37 13.12
C VAL A 130 2.11 4.17 13.55
N ASP A 131 2.56 4.92 14.55
CA ASP A 131 3.87 4.75 15.16
C ASP A 131 3.83 3.51 16.05
N PHE A 132 4.05 2.34 15.44
CA PHE A 132 4.08 1.07 16.17
C PHE A 132 5.37 1.00 17.01
N HIS A 133 5.27 1.40 18.28
CA HIS A 133 6.29 1.05 19.29
C HIS A 133 6.06 -0.40 19.71
N VAL A 134 6.95 -1.29 19.28
CA VAL A 134 7.05 -2.63 19.85
C VAL A 134 7.81 -2.50 21.16
N HIS A 135 7.12 -2.79 22.28
CA HIS A 135 7.71 -2.89 23.61
C HIS A 135 8.50 -4.20 23.78
#